data_AF-A0A527HAW1-F1
#
_entry.id   AF-A0A527HAW1-F1
#
_cell.length_a   1.000
_cell.length_b   1.000
_cell.length_c   1.000
_cell.angle_alpha   90.00
_cell.angle_beta   90.00
_cell.angle_gamma   90.00
#
_symmetry.space_group_name_H-M   'P 1'
#
loop_
_entity.id
_entity.type
_entity.pdbx_description
1 polymer ?
#
loop_
_entity_poly.entity_id
_entity_poly.type
_entity_poly.pdbx_seq_one_letter_code
_entity_poly.pdbx_strand_id
1 'polypeptide(L)'
;LLRMAGDFERSTQRRTRPPRTPELDDDVFSGRPARAGDSKVPAFAITLAAETRPSGDQDEIVITLELPGEAAETANIQVHVNGEVVVLQRSGARLSGHALIPAAEHQRFHSVWRGSYGSIVTAVVRLEDGRTAGAFAVTGGIK
;
A
#
# COMPACT_ATOMS: atom_id res chain seq x y z
N LEU A 1 28.39 -16.07 -25.21
CA LEU A 1 27.99 -16.20 -23.79
C LEU A 1 26.47 -16.31 -23.61
N LEU A 2 25.65 -15.42 -24.19
CA LEU A 2 24.18 -15.48 -24.05
C LEU A 2 23.51 -16.77 -24.57
N ARG A 3 24.02 -17.38 -25.66
CA ARG A 3 23.49 -18.64 -26.20
C ARG A 3 23.64 -19.83 -25.23
N MET A 4 24.81 -19.99 -24.62
CA MET A 4 25.07 -21.03 -23.62
C MET A 4 24.17 -20.87 -22.38
N ALA A 5 23.96 -19.64 -21.90
CA ALA A 5 23.06 -19.38 -20.79
C ALA A 5 21.61 -19.80 -21.12
N GLY A 6 21.15 -19.50 -22.34
CA GLY A 6 19.83 -19.92 -22.82
C GLY A 6 19.67 -21.44 -23.02
N ASP A 7 20.74 -22.13 -23.42
CA ASP A 7 20.73 -23.59 -23.59
C ASP A 7 20.81 -24.31 -22.24
N PHE A 8 21.55 -23.77 -21.26
CA PHE A 8 21.60 -24.29 -19.90
C PHE A 8 20.23 -24.17 -19.18
N GLU A 9 19.56 -23.03 -19.31
CA GLU A 9 18.22 -22.84 -18.71
C GLU A 9 17.18 -23.78 -19.36
N ARG A 10 17.21 -23.93 -20.68
CA ARG A 10 16.31 -24.84 -21.42
C ARG A 10 16.54 -26.32 -21.13
N SER A 11 17.80 -26.73 -20.97
CA SER A 11 18.16 -28.14 -20.72
C SER A 11 17.94 -28.57 -19.27
N THR A 12 18.04 -27.63 -18.31
CA THR A 12 17.94 -27.97 -16.89
C THR A 12 16.57 -27.69 -16.29
N GLN A 13 15.76 -26.79 -16.87
CA GLN A 13 14.41 -26.39 -16.39
C GLN A 13 14.35 -26.15 -14.87
N ARG A 14 15.44 -25.64 -14.27
CA ARG A 14 15.54 -25.52 -12.80
C ARG A 14 14.68 -24.41 -12.22
N ARG A 15 14.23 -23.46 -13.04
CA ARG A 15 13.32 -22.40 -12.62
C ARG A 15 11.88 -22.84 -12.86
N THR A 16 11.22 -23.27 -11.80
CA THR A 16 9.76 -23.25 -11.76
C THR A 16 9.30 -21.80 -11.61
N ARG A 17 8.25 -21.42 -12.35
CA ARG A 17 7.58 -20.15 -12.04
C ARG A 17 7.11 -20.23 -10.59
N PRO A 18 7.45 -19.25 -9.75
CA PRO A 18 6.87 -19.18 -8.42
C PRO A 18 5.35 -19.21 -8.54
N PRO A 19 4.64 -19.90 -7.63
CA PRO A 19 3.19 -19.78 -7.57
C PRO A 19 2.83 -18.29 -7.47
N ARG A 20 1.70 -17.91 -8.07
CA ARG A 20 1.21 -16.54 -7.82
C ARG A 20 0.92 -16.40 -6.35
N THR A 21 1.17 -15.21 -5.81
CA THR A 21 0.66 -14.80 -4.51
C THR A 21 -0.85 -15.11 -4.48
N PRO A 22 -1.33 -15.90 -3.50
CA PRO A 22 -2.76 -16.15 -3.33
C PRO A 22 -3.53 -14.83 -3.24
N GLU A 23 -4.78 -14.84 -3.68
CA GLU A 23 -5.70 -13.73 -3.46
C GLU A 23 -5.90 -13.55 -1.94
N LEU A 24 -5.90 -12.31 -1.47
CA LEU A 24 -6.20 -12.00 -0.08
C LEU A 24 -7.71 -12.14 0.11
N ASP A 25 -8.21 -12.65 1.24
CA ASP A 25 -9.65 -12.91 1.42
C ASP A 25 -10.52 -11.65 1.21
N ASP A 26 -9.95 -10.46 1.45
CA ASP A 26 -10.56 -9.14 1.20
C ASP A 26 -10.10 -8.48 -0.12
N ASP A 27 -9.73 -9.28 -1.13
CA ASP A 27 -9.11 -8.84 -2.38
C ASP A 27 -9.77 -7.58 -2.97
N VAL A 28 -8.96 -6.51 -3.05
CA VAL A 28 -9.29 -5.21 -3.62
C VAL A 28 -9.60 -5.31 -5.12
N PHE A 29 -9.19 -6.41 -5.76
CA PHE A 29 -9.22 -6.58 -7.20
C PHE A 29 -10.18 -7.66 -7.68
N SER A 30 -11.37 -7.74 -7.08
CA SER A 30 -12.50 -8.47 -7.68
C SER A 30 -12.80 -7.96 -9.10
N GLY A 31 -12.20 -8.64 -10.08
CA GLY A 31 -12.75 -9.16 -11.34
C GLY A 31 -13.51 -8.24 -12.29
N ARG A 32 -13.62 -6.92 -12.07
CA ARG A 32 -14.21 -6.05 -13.09
C ARG A 32 -13.10 -5.54 -14.00
N PRO A 33 -13.06 -5.93 -15.29
CA PRO A 33 -12.14 -5.29 -16.22
C PRO A 33 -12.41 -3.79 -16.15
N ALA A 34 -11.37 -3.01 -15.84
CA ALA A 34 -11.44 -1.57 -16.00
C ALA A 34 -11.89 -1.35 -17.45
N ARG A 35 -13.11 -0.84 -17.65
CA ARG A 35 -13.46 -0.29 -18.96
C ARG A 35 -12.39 0.75 -19.21
N ALA A 36 -11.58 0.56 -20.25
CA ALA A 36 -10.62 1.57 -20.68
C ALA A 36 -11.43 2.87 -20.84
N GLY A 37 -11.30 3.75 -19.85
CA GLY A 37 -12.08 4.96 -19.77
C GLY A 37 -11.70 5.83 -20.95
N ASP A 38 -12.69 6.47 -21.54
CA ASP A 38 -12.46 7.54 -22.51
C ASP A 38 -11.45 8.52 -21.91
N SER A 39 -10.38 8.83 -22.65
CA SER A 39 -9.16 9.55 -22.19
C SER A 39 -9.43 10.98 -21.67
N LYS A 40 -10.70 11.40 -21.59
CA LYS A 40 -11.16 12.74 -21.26
C LYS A 40 -11.60 12.92 -19.80
N VAL A 41 -11.70 11.84 -19.02
CA VAL A 41 -12.04 11.93 -17.58
C VAL A 41 -10.79 12.34 -16.79
N PRO A 42 -10.85 13.36 -15.92
CA PRO A 42 -9.69 13.79 -15.13
C PRO A 42 -9.17 12.67 -14.23
N ALA A 43 -7.84 12.60 -14.12
CA ALA A 43 -7.14 11.64 -13.28
C ALA A 43 -7.60 11.76 -11.83
N PHE A 44 -7.93 10.62 -11.21
CA PHE A 44 -8.26 10.55 -9.79
C PHE A 44 -6.96 10.37 -9.00
N ALA A 45 -6.65 11.32 -8.12
CA ALA A 45 -5.47 11.31 -7.27
C ALA A 45 -5.89 11.47 -5.80
N ILE A 46 -5.14 10.84 -4.90
CA ILE A 46 -5.37 10.89 -3.45
C ILE A 46 -4.11 11.39 -2.76
N THR A 47 -4.27 12.04 -1.61
CA THR A 47 -3.14 12.49 -0.78
C THR A 47 -3.12 11.68 0.50
N LEU A 48 -2.00 11.01 0.79
CA LEU A 48 -1.79 10.25 2.00
C LEU A 48 -0.64 10.87 2.81
N ALA A 49 -0.89 11.12 4.09
CA ALA A 49 0.10 11.54 5.06
C ALA A 49 0.10 10.57 6.25
N ALA A 50 1.29 10.30 6.79
CA ALA A 50 1.49 9.47 7.96
C ALA A 50 2.56 10.08 8.87
N GLU A 51 2.22 10.25 10.14
CA GLU A 51 3.09 10.82 11.17
C GLU A 51 3.26 9.82 12.31
N THR A 52 4.50 9.65 12.79
CA THR A 52 4.76 8.81 13.97
C THR A 52 4.80 9.68 15.21
N ARG A 53 4.08 9.27 16.25
CA ARG A 53 4.06 9.87 17.59
C ARG A 53 4.56 8.83 18.59
N PRO A 54 5.72 9.06 19.22
CA PRO A 54 6.23 8.14 20.24
C PRO A 54 5.27 8.05 21.44
N SER A 55 5.01 6.83 21.91
CA SER A 55 4.09 6.55 23.02
C SER A 55 4.62 5.40 23.91
N GLY A 56 5.74 5.64 24.57
CA GLY A 56 6.36 4.65 25.46
C GLY A 56 7.04 3.52 24.67
N ASP A 57 6.56 2.28 24.86
CA ASP A 57 7.04 1.09 24.14
C ASP A 57 6.31 0.86 22.80
N GLN A 58 5.27 1.65 22.53
CA GLN A 58 4.56 1.69 21.27
C GLN A 58 4.73 3.06 20.61
N ASP A 59 4.69 3.06 19.29
CA ASP A 59 4.60 4.26 18.48
C ASP A 59 3.20 4.32 17.85
N GLU A 60 2.54 5.46 17.96
CA GLU A 60 1.27 5.73 17.29
C GLU A 60 1.54 6.31 15.90
N ILE A 61 1.03 5.66 14.86
CA ILE A 61 1.05 6.21 13.50
C ILE A 61 -0.30 6.87 13.24
N VAL A 62 -0.29 8.18 13.12
CA VAL A 62 -1.46 8.98 12.75
C VAL A 62 -1.51 9.10 11.23
N ILE A 63 -2.63 8.70 10.66
CA ILE A 63 -2.84 8.63 9.22
C ILE A 63 -3.88 9.67 8.82
N THR A 64 -3.58 10.42 7.76
CA THR A 64 -4.53 11.30 7.09
C THR A 64 -4.60 10.95 5.61
N LEU A 65 -5.80 10.68 5.13
CA LEU A 65 -6.10 10.44 3.72
C LEU A 65 -7.10 11.49 3.25
N GLU A 66 -6.76 12.20 2.18
CA GLU A 66 -7.62 13.19 1.55
C GLU A 66 -8.05 12.72 0.16
N LEU A 67 -9.36 12.78 -0.10
CA LEU A 67 -9.95 12.45 -1.39
C LEU A 67 -10.52 13.71 -2.03
N PRO A 68 -10.31 13.91 -3.35
CA PRO A 68 -10.91 15.04 -4.05
C PRO A 68 -12.40 14.82 -4.30
N GLY A 69 -13.22 15.81 -3.94
CA GLY A 69 -14.65 15.89 -4.28
C GLY A 69 -15.58 14.97 -3.48
N GLU A 70 -16.86 14.97 -3.87
CA GLU A 70 -17.96 14.16 -3.26
C GLU A 70 -17.77 12.65 -3.44
N ALA A 71 -16.80 12.23 -4.28
CA ALA A 71 -16.44 10.84 -4.51
C ALA A 71 -15.97 10.12 -3.23
N ALA A 72 -15.69 10.88 -2.16
CA ALA A 72 -15.36 10.34 -0.87
C ALA A 72 -16.49 9.48 -0.27
N GLU A 73 -17.77 9.79 -0.47
CA GLU A 73 -18.84 9.15 0.31
C GLU A 73 -19.05 7.67 -0.03
N THR A 74 -19.01 7.30 -1.31
CA THR A 74 -19.26 5.93 -1.79
C THR A 74 -18.00 5.15 -2.16
N ALA A 75 -16.81 5.76 -2.01
CA ALA A 75 -15.56 5.09 -2.30
C ALA A 75 -15.29 3.92 -1.35
N ASN A 76 -14.82 2.81 -1.93
CA ASN A 76 -14.20 1.73 -1.17
C ASN A 76 -12.74 2.12 -0.87
N ILE A 77 -12.39 2.17 0.42
CA ILE A 77 -11.11 2.64 0.92
C ILE A 77 -10.53 1.55 1.78
N GLN A 78 -9.30 1.14 1.47
CA GLN A 78 -8.50 0.29 2.34
C GLN A 78 -7.19 0.97 2.64
N VAL A 79 -6.87 1.04 3.93
CA VAL A 79 -5.58 1.52 4.41
C VAL A 79 -4.95 0.45 5.26
N HIS A 80 -3.66 0.23 5.04
CA HIS A 80 -2.88 -0.74 5.77
C HIS A 80 -1.62 -0.10 6.33
N VAL A 81 -1.17 -0.63 7.45
CA VAL A 81 0.13 -0.33 8.03
C VAL A 81 0.89 -1.63 8.22
N ASN A 82 2.06 -1.75 7.59
CA ASN A 82 2.84 -3.00 7.54
C ASN A 82 2.03 -4.23 7.06
N GLY A 83 0.96 -4.00 6.29
CA GLY A 83 0.04 -5.04 5.80
C GLY A 83 -1.20 -5.27 6.67
N GLU A 84 -1.25 -4.72 7.88
CA GLU A 84 -2.41 -4.81 8.77
C GLU A 84 -3.45 -3.73 8.47
N VAL A 85 -4.73 -4.09 8.44
CA VAL A 85 -5.84 -3.17 8.12
C VAL A 85 -5.99 -2.11 9.21
N VAL A 86 -6.15 -0.85 8.80
CA VAL A 86 -6.46 0.26 9.70
C VAL A 86 -7.88 0.78 9.46
N VAL A 87 -8.65 0.84 10.54
CA VAL A 87 -9.99 1.45 10.53
C VAL A 87 -9.85 2.97 10.46
N LEU A 88 -10.48 3.58 9.46
CA LEU A 88 -10.52 5.02 9.31
C LEU A 88 -11.86 5.60 9.77
N GLN A 89 -11.79 6.78 10.37
CA GLN A 89 -12.93 7.64 10.64
C GLN A 89 -13.02 8.71 9.56
N ARG A 90 -14.22 8.94 9.02
CA ARG A 90 -14.46 9.94 7.98
C ARG A 90 -15.00 11.23 8.59
N SER A 91 -14.47 12.35 8.13
CA SER A 91 -14.96 13.70 8.40
C SER A 91 -14.95 14.49 7.09
N GLY A 92 -16.09 14.48 6.38
CA GLY A 92 -16.21 15.03 5.03
C GLY A 92 -15.25 14.36 4.04
N ALA A 93 -14.43 15.16 3.35
CA ALA A 93 -13.45 14.69 2.37
C ALA A 93 -12.15 14.13 2.98
N ARG A 94 -11.98 14.24 4.32
CA ARG A 94 -10.81 13.77 5.04
C ARG A 94 -11.14 12.49 5.81
N LEU A 95 -10.25 11.52 5.71
CA LEU A 95 -10.26 10.34 6.55
C LEU A 95 -9.04 10.35 7.45
N SER A 96 -9.24 9.99 8.71
CA SER A 96 -8.18 9.85 9.69
C SER A 96 -8.25 8.51 10.38
N GLY A 97 -7.08 7.93 10.66
CA GLY A 97 -6.95 6.69 11.39
C GLY A 97 -5.68 6.70 12.22
N HIS A 98 -5.55 5.71 13.08
CA HIS A 98 -4.32 5.50 13.83
C HIS A 98 -4.02 4.01 13.94
N ALA A 99 -2.74 3.68 14.04
CA ALA A 99 -2.26 2.34 14.33
C ALA A 99 -1.23 2.41 15.45
N LEU A 100 -1.32 1.50 16.42
CA LEU A 100 -0.30 1.34 17.46
C LEU A 100 0.63 0.21 17.04
N ILE A 101 1.92 0.50 17.01
CA ILE A 101 2.96 -0.45 16.61
C ILE A 101 4.01 -0.51 17.70
N PRO A 102 4.52 -1.70 18.07
CA PRO A 102 5.69 -1.78 18.94
C PRO A 102 6.84 -0.95 18.38
N ALA A 103 7.44 -0.06 19.18
CA ALA A 103 8.53 0.81 18.73
C ALA A 103 9.71 -0.02 18.15
N ALA A 104 9.93 -1.23 18.69
CA ALA A 104 10.92 -2.17 18.21
C ALA A 104 10.71 -2.63 16.75
N GLU A 105 9.47 -2.68 16.26
CA GLU A 105 9.16 -3.08 14.89
C GLU A 105 9.55 -1.96 13.91
N HIS A 106 9.19 -0.73 14.24
CA HIS A 106 9.53 0.46 13.48
C HIS A 106 11.04 0.75 13.43
N GLN A 107 11.74 0.39 14.51
CA GLN A 107 13.18 0.56 14.68
C GLN A 107 13.97 -0.69 14.27
N ARG A 108 13.32 -1.71 13.72
CA ARG A 108 13.97 -2.97 13.39
C ARG A 108 15.02 -2.78 12.30
N PHE A 109 16.27 -3.11 12.63
CA PHE A 109 17.36 -3.15 11.67
C PHE A 109 17.36 -4.48 10.92
N HIS A 110 17.37 -4.41 9.59
CA HIS A 110 17.52 -5.59 8.75
C HIS A 110 18.98 -5.89 8.38
N SER A 111 19.86 -4.90 8.51
CA SER A 111 21.29 -5.08 8.26
C SER A 111 22.10 -4.00 8.97
N VAL A 112 23.39 -4.25 9.20
CA VAL A 112 24.31 -3.23 9.73
C VAL A 112 24.62 -2.11 8.74
N TRP A 113 24.32 -2.31 7.46
CA TRP A 113 24.62 -1.36 6.37
C TRP A 113 23.46 -0.40 6.07
N ARG A 114 22.29 -0.65 6.65
CA ARG A 114 21.09 0.11 6.36
C ARG A 114 20.28 0.29 7.64
N GLY A 115 19.92 1.54 7.93
CA GLY A 115 19.05 1.86 9.06
C GLY A 115 17.68 1.16 8.95
N SER A 116 16.88 1.26 10.01
CA SER A 116 15.53 0.72 9.99
C SER A 116 14.72 1.30 8.83
N TYR A 117 13.79 0.51 8.29
CA TYR A 117 12.92 0.96 7.21
C TYR A 117 11.75 1.82 7.69
N GLY A 118 11.51 1.86 9.01
CA GLY A 118 10.30 2.45 9.56
C GLY A 118 9.09 1.59 9.26
N SER A 119 7.91 2.22 9.34
CA SER A 119 6.65 1.59 8.99
C SER A 119 6.12 2.16 7.68
N ILE A 120 5.55 1.28 6.85
CA ILE A 120 4.92 1.68 5.60
C ILE A 120 3.40 1.74 5.77
N VAL A 121 2.82 2.85 5.34
CA VAL A 121 1.38 3.05 5.24
C VAL A 121 1.00 3.03 3.78
N THR A 122 0.01 2.21 3.42
CA THR A 122 -0.50 2.13 2.04
C THR A 122 -1.99 2.40 2.03
N ALA A 123 -2.45 3.20 1.08
CA ALA A 123 -3.86 3.45 0.84
C ALA A 123 -4.23 3.05 -0.59
N VAL A 124 -5.35 2.36 -0.74
CA VAL A 124 -5.99 2.08 -2.02
C VAL A 124 -7.43 2.56 -1.96
N VAL A 125 -7.82 3.34 -2.95
CA VAL A 125 -9.17 3.89 -3.08
C VAL A 125 -9.74 3.49 -4.42
N ARG A 126 -10.95 2.93 -4.40
CA ARG A 126 -11.72 2.56 -5.58
C ARG A 126 -13.07 3.27 -5.57
N LEU A 127 -13.34 4.01 -6.63
CA LEU A 127 -14.63 4.66 -6.87
C LEU A 127 -15.61 3.69 -7.52
N GLU A 128 -16.91 3.96 -7.39
CA GLU A 128 -17.97 3.15 -8.02
C GLU A 128 -17.87 3.13 -9.56
N ASP A 129 -17.33 4.20 -10.15
CA ASP A 129 -17.08 4.33 -11.59
C ASP A 129 -15.91 3.46 -12.08
N GLY A 130 -15.21 2.78 -11.17
CA GLY A 130 -14.10 1.89 -11.44
C GLY A 130 -12.73 2.56 -11.49
N ARG A 131 -12.63 3.88 -11.28
CA ARG A 131 -11.33 4.54 -11.10
C ARG A 131 -10.71 4.11 -9.79
N THR A 132 -9.39 3.94 -9.81
CA THR A 132 -8.60 3.53 -8.66
C THR A 132 -7.42 4.46 -8.50
N ALA A 133 -7.12 4.83 -7.25
CA ALA A 133 -5.91 5.55 -6.88
C ALA A 133 -5.23 4.83 -5.72
N GLY A 134 -3.91 4.91 -5.68
CA GLY A 134 -3.10 4.38 -4.59
C GLY A 134 -2.05 5.39 -4.17
N ALA A 135 -1.72 5.39 -2.89
CA ALA A 135 -0.65 6.20 -2.31
C ALA A 135 0.02 5.43 -1.19
N PHE A 136 1.29 5.74 -0.92
CA PHE A 136 2.00 5.22 0.23
C PHE A 136 2.79 6.32 0.92
N ALA A 137 2.99 6.16 2.22
CA ALA A 137 3.85 7.00 3.04
C ALA A 137 4.72 6.10 3.92
N VAL A 138 5.97 6.49 4.11
CA VAL A 138 6.87 5.84 5.07
C VAL A 138 7.03 6.80 6.23
N THR A 139 6.90 6.26 7.44
CA THR A 139 7.13 7.03 8.66
C THR A 139 8.23 6.37 9.46
N GLY A 140 9.07 7.24 10.04
CA GLY A 140 10.42 6.95 10.53
C GLY A 140 11.28 6.07 9.63
N GLY A 141 12.30 5.46 10.21
CA GLY A 141 13.36 4.80 9.44
C GLY A 141 14.23 5.75 8.62
N ILE A 142 14.88 5.20 7.60
CA ILE A 142 15.77 5.94 6.70
C ILE A 142 14.98 6.86 5.75
N LYS A 143 15.44 8.11 5.61
CA LYS A 143 14.96 9.10 4.64
C LYS A 143 15.99 9.31 3.53
#